data_AF-A0A945H1B9-F1
#
_entry.id   AF-A0A945H1B9-F1
#
_cell.length_a   1.000
_cell.length_b   1.000
_cell.length_c   1.000
_cell.angle_alpha   90.00
_cell.angle_beta   90.00
_cell.angle_gamma   90.00
#
_symmetry.space_group_name_H-M   'P 1'
#
loop_
_entity.id
_entity.type
_entity.pdbx_description
1 polymer ?
#
loop_
_entity_poly.entity_id
_entity_poly.type
_entity_poly.pdbx_seq_one_letter_code
_entity_poly.pdbx_strand_id
1 'polypeptide(L)'
;MRTHNDELVLILLQTNKSLDRVSKIIHSQIKRKSDIIEEMEDNKFAITVHVSLPEDAMSIALRIKKDIESTLNIKVNIGISYAKNSEDDSKLLSQANRALEESIKSEKIIIIR
;
A
#
# COMPACT_ATOMS: atom_id res chain seq x y z
N MET A 1 0.39 31.07 -1.24
CA MET A 1 -0.12 29.79 -0.67
C MET A 1 0.44 28.66 -1.51
N ARG A 2 1.37 27.85 -1.00
CA ARG A 2 1.71 26.57 -1.64
C ARG A 2 0.60 25.60 -1.26
N THR A 3 -0.39 25.42 -2.12
CA THR A 3 -1.27 24.24 -2.04
C THR A 3 -0.35 23.04 -2.17
N HIS A 4 -0.09 22.36 -1.05
CA HIS A 4 0.55 21.06 -1.10
C HIS A 4 -0.51 20.16 -1.76
N ASN A 5 -0.34 19.89 -3.05
CA ASN A 5 -1.19 18.96 -3.78
C ASN A 5 -0.80 17.57 -3.29
N ASP A 6 -1.20 17.24 -2.06
CA ASP A 6 -1.00 15.91 -1.52
C ASP A 6 -1.85 14.94 -2.35
N GLU A 7 -1.18 13.95 -2.92
CA GLU A 7 -1.81 12.85 -3.63
C GLU A 7 -2.34 11.85 -2.62
N LEU A 8 -3.57 11.39 -2.87
CA LEU A 8 -4.13 10.26 -2.16
C LEU A 8 -3.58 8.99 -2.80
N VAL A 9 -2.87 8.19 -2.01
CA VAL A 9 -2.27 6.94 -2.47
C VAL A 9 -2.85 5.78 -1.69
N LEU A 10 -3.28 4.75 -2.43
CA LEU A 10 -3.69 3.48 -1.87
C LEU A 10 -2.62 2.43 -2.16
N ILE A 11 -2.10 1.84 -1.08
CA ILE A 11 -1.16 0.73 -1.12
C ILE A 11 -1.93 -0.52 -0.75
N LEU A 12 -2.09 -1.44 -1.70
CA LEU A 12 -2.59 -2.79 -1.42
C LEU A 12 -1.42 -3.73 -1.21
N LEU A 13 -1.38 -4.34 -0.04
CA LEU A 13 -0.40 -5.34 0.35
C LEU A 13 -1.09 -6.68 0.49
N GLN A 14 -0.55 -7.74 -0.11
CA GLN A 14 -1.05 -9.09 0.09
C GLN A 14 0.07 -10.03 0.51
N THR A 15 -0.15 -10.79 1.58
CA THR A 15 0.78 -11.81 2.05
C THR A 15 0.35 -13.21 1.61
N ASN A 16 1.32 -14.11 1.42
CA ASN A 16 1.02 -15.50 1.08
C ASN A 16 0.60 -16.36 2.29
N LYS A 17 0.57 -15.78 3.49
CA LYS A 17 0.17 -16.45 4.74
C LYS A 17 -0.59 -15.48 5.64
N SER A 18 -1.65 -15.97 6.26
CA SER A 18 -2.39 -15.26 7.30
C SER A 18 -1.60 -15.25 8.60
N LEU A 19 -1.28 -14.06 9.11
CA LEU A 19 -0.51 -13.90 10.34
C LEU A 19 -0.95 -12.60 11.05
N ASP A 20 -1.50 -12.73 12.25
CA ASP A 20 -1.83 -11.59 13.15
C ASP A 20 -0.67 -10.61 13.37
N ARG A 21 0.56 -11.08 13.16
CA ARG A 21 1.78 -10.27 13.30
C ARG A 21 1.99 -9.29 12.14
N VAL A 22 1.42 -9.53 10.96
CA VAL A 22 1.54 -8.63 9.80
C VAL A 22 0.92 -7.28 10.13
N SER A 23 -0.31 -7.27 10.64
CA SER A 23 -1.02 -6.07 11.07
C SER A 23 -0.18 -5.23 12.04
N LYS A 24 0.43 -5.87 13.05
CA LYS A 24 1.32 -5.19 14.03
C LYS A 24 2.52 -4.51 13.37
N ILE A 25 3.14 -5.16 12.38
CA ILE A 25 4.26 -4.56 11.65
C ILE A 25 3.78 -3.35 10.85
N ILE A 26 2.67 -3.46 10.11
CA ILE A 26 2.11 -2.37 9.32
C ILE A 26 1.80 -1.15 10.21
N HIS A 27 1.07 -1.37 11.32
CA HIS A 27 0.75 -0.30 12.29
C HIS A 27 2.00 0.34 12.93
N SER A 28 3.11 -0.38 13.06
CA SER A 28 4.36 0.21 13.57
C SER A 28 5.05 1.15 12.57
N GLN A 29 4.83 0.94 11.27
CA GLN A 29 5.46 1.68 10.17
C GLN A 29 4.68 2.93 9.76
N ILE A 30 3.35 2.88 9.91
CA ILE A 30 2.42 3.96 9.59
C ILE A 30 2.10 4.72 10.87
N LYS A 31 2.63 5.94 10.99
CA LYS A 31 2.56 6.74 12.22
C LYS A 31 1.72 8.00 12.12
N ARG A 32 1.36 8.43 10.90
CA ARG A 32 0.54 9.63 10.74
C ARG A 32 -0.89 9.28 11.09
N LYS A 33 -1.54 10.14 11.87
CA LYS A 33 -2.95 9.96 12.28
C LYS A 33 -3.93 9.99 11.11
N SER A 34 -3.54 10.62 10.00
CA SER A 34 -4.32 10.72 8.76
C SER A 34 -4.25 9.46 7.89
N ASP A 35 -3.28 8.58 8.13
CA ASP A 35 -3.12 7.37 7.34
C ASP A 35 -4.08 6.30 7.87
N ILE A 36 -4.73 5.58 6.97
CA ILE A 36 -5.75 4.58 7.30
C ILE A 36 -5.20 3.21 6.93
N ILE A 37 -5.38 2.22 7.80
CA ILE A 37 -5.07 0.82 7.54
C ILE A 37 -6.37 0.02 7.69
N GLU A 38 -6.74 -0.68 6.63
CA GLU A 38 -7.90 -1.57 6.60
C GLU A 38 -7.42 -2.99 6.30
N GLU A 39 -7.80 -3.93 7.16
CA GLU A 39 -7.60 -5.36 6.91
C GLU A 39 -8.74 -5.87 6.03
N MET A 40 -8.38 -6.51 4.93
CA MET A 40 -9.29 -7.06 3.95
C MET A 40 -9.21 -8.60 3.98
N GLU A 41 -10.10 -9.24 3.24
CA GLU A 41 -10.04 -10.68 3.01
C GLU A 41 -8.74 -11.10 2.26
N ASP A 42 -8.47 -12.40 2.20
CA ASP A 42 -7.33 -12.98 1.47
C ASP A 42 -5.94 -12.48 1.88
N ASN A 43 -5.78 -12.16 3.17
CA ASN A 43 -4.53 -11.63 3.75
C ASN A 43 -4.07 -10.33 3.08
N LYS A 44 -5.04 -9.50 2.69
CA LYS A 44 -4.81 -8.23 2.04
C LYS A 44 -4.98 -7.09 3.04
N PHE A 45 -4.16 -6.07 2.91
CA PHE A 45 -4.25 -4.84 3.67
C PHE A 45 -4.32 -3.67 2.70
N ALA A 46 -5.27 -2.78 2.93
CA ALA A 46 -5.34 -1.48 2.27
C ALA A 46 -4.73 -0.43 3.20
N ILE A 47 -3.75 0.31 2.68
CA ILE A 47 -3.11 1.41 3.40
C ILE A 47 -3.29 2.67 2.59
N THR A 48 -4.08 3.60 3.11
CA THR A 48 -4.34 4.90 2.49
C THR A 48 -3.41 5.93 3.12
N VAL A 49 -2.55 6.54 2.30
CA VAL A 49 -1.57 7.54 2.73
C VAL A 49 -1.70 8.81 1.90
N HIS A 50 -1.44 9.95 2.54
CA HIS A 50 -1.33 11.24 1.85
C HIS A 50 0.15 11.59 1.67
N VAL A 51 0.60 11.68 0.43
CA VAL A 51 2.00 11.97 0.09
C VAL A 51 2.08 13.08 -0.94
N SER A 52 3.15 13.87 -0.91
CA SER A 52 3.33 14.92 -1.90
C SER A 52 3.78 14.38 -3.27
N LEU A 53 4.38 13.17 -3.28
CA LEU A 53 4.86 12.47 -4.45
C LEU A 53 4.58 10.96 -4.34
N PRO A 54 4.15 10.27 -5.41
CA PRO A 54 3.87 8.83 -5.37
C PRO A 54 5.12 7.99 -5.04
N GLU A 55 6.33 8.50 -5.31
CA GLU A 55 7.60 7.87 -4.95
C GLU A 55 7.80 7.75 -3.42
N ASP A 56 7.20 8.64 -2.64
CA ASP A 56 7.22 8.55 -1.18
C ASP A 56 6.40 7.34 -0.71
N ALA A 57 5.25 7.09 -1.34
CA ALA A 57 4.44 5.92 -1.05
C ALA A 57 5.14 4.62 -1.45
N MET A 58 5.89 4.62 -2.55
CA MET A 58 6.75 3.49 -2.94
C MET A 58 7.82 3.19 -1.87
N SER A 59 8.42 4.23 -1.29
CA SER A 59 9.40 4.09 -0.21
C SER A 59 8.77 3.50 1.06
N ILE A 60 7.54 3.94 1.39
CA ILE A 60 6.75 3.38 2.50
C ILE A 60 6.46 1.90 2.26
N ALA A 61 5.94 1.56 1.07
CA ALA A 61 5.63 0.19 0.67
C ALA A 61 6.86 -0.73 0.72
N LEU A 62 8.00 -0.28 0.20
CA LEU A 62 9.24 -1.06 0.19
C LEU A 62 9.73 -1.35 1.61
N ARG A 63 9.66 -0.37 2.51
CA ARG A 63 10.03 -0.54 3.93
C ARG A 63 9.12 -1.56 4.60
N ILE A 64 7.81 -1.45 4.43
CA ILE A 64 6.83 -2.38 5.00
C ILE A 64 7.08 -3.81 4.47
N LYS A 65 7.26 -3.97 3.16
CA LYS A 65 7.60 -5.25 2.53
C LYS A 65 8.86 -5.85 3.17
N LYS A 66 9.95 -5.10 3.21
CA LYS A 66 11.22 -5.57 3.76
C LYS A 66 11.09 -6.03 5.22
N ASP A 67 10.38 -5.25 6.05
CA ASP A 67 10.23 -5.58 7.47
C ASP A 67 9.36 -6.83 7.67
N ILE A 68 8.27 -6.97 6.92
CA ILE A 68 7.42 -8.18 6.97
C ILE A 68 8.19 -9.41 6.48
N GLU A 69 8.83 -9.32 5.31
CA GLU A 69 9.53 -10.46 4.70
C GLU A 69 10.71 -10.92 5.57
N SER A 70 11.48 -9.99 6.13
CA SER A 70 12.61 -10.31 7.01
C SER A 70 12.19 -10.82 8.39
N THR A 71 11.12 -10.28 8.97
CA THR A 71 10.68 -10.64 10.33
C THR A 71 9.87 -11.93 10.35
N LEU A 72 9.04 -12.16 9.33
CA LEU A 72 8.08 -13.27 9.31
C LEU A 72 8.46 -14.38 8.33
N ASN A 73 9.47 -14.17 7.48
CA ASN A 73 9.90 -15.11 6.45
C ASN A 73 8.74 -15.55 5.53
N ILE A 74 8.01 -14.56 5.00
CA ILE A 74 6.87 -14.73 4.10
C ILE A 74 7.08 -13.89 2.84
N LYS A 75 6.24 -14.11 1.81
CA LYS A 75 6.25 -13.30 0.59
C LYS A 75 5.16 -12.23 0.66
N VAL A 76 5.50 -11.02 0.25
CA VAL A 76 4.60 -9.86 0.20
C VAL A 76 4.53 -9.33 -1.22
N ASN A 77 3.33 -9.21 -1.79
CA ASN A 77 3.11 -8.52 -3.07
C ASN A 77 2.45 -7.18 -2.81
N ILE A 78 2.79 -6.17 -3.61
CA ILE A 78 2.28 -4.80 -3.41
C ILE A 78 1.86 -4.19 -4.75
N GLY A 79 0.61 -3.73 -4.79
CA GLY A 79 0.09 -2.83 -5.80
C GLY A 79 -0.17 -1.45 -5.22
N ILE A 80 0.19 -0.41 -5.95
CA ILE A 80 -0.01 0.98 -5.54
C ILE A 80 -0.85 1.69 -6.60
N SER A 81 -1.84 2.46 -6.18
CA SER A 81 -2.53 3.43 -7.04
C SER A 81 -2.53 4.81 -6.40
N TYR A 82 -2.55 5.85 -7.22
CA TYR A 82 -2.56 7.22 -6.74
C TYR A 82 -3.46 8.12 -7.59
N ALA A 83 -4.12 9.06 -6.92
CA ALA A 83 -5.01 10.03 -7.53
C ALA A 83 -4.54 11.45 -7.22
N LYS A 84 -4.51 12.30 -8.26
CA LYS A 84 -4.36 13.76 -8.10
C LYS A 84 -5.73 14.36 -7.89
N ASN A 85 -5.98 14.91 -6.71
CA ASN A 85 -7.30 15.35 -6.24
C ASN A 85 -8.26 14.16 -6.07
N SER A 86 -9.38 14.35 -5.36
CA SER A 86 -10.33 13.28 -5.01
C SER A 86 -10.98 12.64 -6.24
N GLU A 87 -10.28 11.70 -6.86
CA GLU A 87 -10.90 10.72 -7.75
C GLU A 87 -11.83 9.82 -6.93
N ASP A 88 -12.76 9.16 -7.62
CA ASP A 88 -13.64 8.15 -7.02
C ASP A 88 -12.81 7.07 -6.31
N ASP A 89 -13.00 6.90 -5.01
CA ASP A 89 -12.32 5.88 -4.19
C ASP A 89 -12.44 4.48 -4.82
N SER A 90 -13.53 4.21 -5.53
CA SER A 90 -13.77 2.97 -6.26
C SER A 90 -12.78 2.77 -7.41
N LYS A 91 -12.44 3.85 -8.11
CA LYS A 91 -11.46 3.82 -9.21
C LYS A 91 -10.05 3.61 -8.66
N LEU A 92 -9.70 4.31 -7.57
CA LEU A 92 -8.42 4.16 -6.89
C LEU A 92 -8.21 2.70 -6.44
N LEU A 93 -9.23 2.11 -5.80
CA LEU A 93 -9.20 0.70 -5.38
C LEU A 93 -9.09 -0.28 -6.56
N SER A 94 -9.82 -0.04 -7.65
CA SER A 94 -9.75 -0.88 -8.85
C SER A 94 -8.35 -0.90 -9.47
N GLN A 95 -7.71 0.28 -9.57
CA GLN A 95 -6.35 0.40 -10.07
C GLN A 95 -5.32 -0.25 -9.15
N ALA A 96 -5.48 -0.13 -7.83
CA ALA A 96 -4.58 -0.79 -6.88
C ALA A 96 -4.70 -2.31 -6.97
N ASN A 97 -5.91 -2.85 -7.15
CA ASN A 97 -6.11 -4.29 -7.30
C ASN A 97 -5.45 -4.79 -8.59
N ARG A 98 -5.62 -4.07 -9.71
CA ARG A 98 -4.92 -4.39 -10.95
C ARG A 98 -3.40 -4.36 -10.77
N ALA A 99 -2.87 -3.33 -10.09
CA ALA A 99 -1.44 -3.23 -9.80
C ALA A 99 -0.97 -4.43 -8.95
N LEU A 100 -1.77 -4.86 -7.98
CA LEU A 100 -1.46 -6.01 -7.13
C LEU A 100 -1.42 -7.32 -7.94
N GLU A 101 -2.36 -7.53 -8.85
CA GLU A 101 -2.36 -8.71 -9.73
C GLU A 101 -1.12 -8.75 -10.64
N GLU A 102 -0.72 -7.59 -11.19
CA GLU A 102 0.52 -7.46 -11.98
C GLU A 102 1.76 -7.67 -11.10
N SER A 103 1.73 -7.24 -9.84
CA SER A 103 2.79 -7.45 -8.84
C SER A 103 3.01 -8.93 -8.55
N ILE A 104 1.92 -9.69 -8.37
CA ILE A 104 1.99 -11.14 -8.12
C ILE A 104 2.66 -11.88 -9.28
N LYS A 105 2.35 -11.48 -10.53
CA LYS A 105 2.91 -12.11 -11.75
C LYS A 105 4.37 -11.75 -11.99
N SER A 106 4.75 -10.51 -11.70
CA SER A 106 6.10 -9.97 -11.98
C SER A 106 7.08 -10.05 -10.81
N GLU A 107 6.57 -10.33 -9.61
CA GLU A 107 7.28 -10.26 -8.32
C GLU A 107 7.90 -8.89 -8.03
N LYS A 108 7.36 -7.82 -8.64
CA LYS A 108 7.78 -6.43 -8.47
C LYS A 108 6.66 -5.63 -7.84
N ILE A 109 6.99 -4.53 -7.17
CA ILE A 109 5.97 -3.56 -6.78
C ILE A 109 5.52 -2.84 -8.05
N ILE A 110 4.21 -2.74 -8.25
CA ILE A 110 3.60 -2.07 -9.41
C ILE A 110 2.86 -0.84 -8.95
N ILE A 111 3.00 0.25 -9.69
CA ILE A 111 2.34 1.53 -9.42
C ILE A 111 1.52 1.90 -10.66
N ILE A 112 0.24 2.19 -10.47
CA ILE A 112 -0.70 2.58 -11.52
C ILE A 112 -1.33 3.92 -11.17
N ARG A 113 -1.68 4.70 -12.19
CA ARG A 113 -2.50 5.91 -12.04
C ARG A 113 -3.88 5.68 -12.64
#